data_AF-A0A2M7CYH3-F1
#
_entry.id   AF-A0A2M7CYH3-F1
#
_cell.length_a   1.000
_cell.length_b   1.000
_cell.length_c   1.000
_cell.angle_alpha   90.00
_cell.angle_beta   90.00
_cell.angle_gamma   90.00
#
_symmetry.space_group_name_H-M   'P 1'
#
loop_
_entity.id
_entity.type
_entity.pdbx_description
1 polymer ?
#
loop_
_entity_poly.entity_id
_entity_poly.type
_entity_poly.pdbx_seq_one_letter_code
_entity_poly.pdbx_strand_id
1 'polypeptide(L)' 'MIIQTLYNYEKIWRDTSEVELLKIIEDEIGKDDTKGVFLYIKESLSKDKMISVGSCKFRKKGNE' A
#
# COMPACT_ATOMS: atom_id res chain seq x y z
N MET A 1 8.72 -1.00 -9.21
CA MET A 1 7.41 -0.36 -9.43
C MET A 1 7.24 0.75 -8.40
N ILE A 2 6.58 1.86 -8.74
CA ILE A 2 6.28 2.91 -7.75
C ILE A 2 4.85 2.66 -7.25
N ILE A 3 4.70 2.48 -5.94
CA ILE A 3 3.40 2.30 -5.29
C ILE A 3 2.96 3.67 -4.80
N GLN A 4 1.67 3.97 -4.93
CA GLN A 4 1.07 5.14 -4.32
C GLN A 4 0.13 4.70 -3.22
N THR A 5 0.16 5.45 -2.11
CA THR A 5 -0.73 5.24 -0.96
C THR A 5 -1.69 6.41 -0.86
N LEU A 6 -2.96 6.10 -0.60
CA LEU A 6 -4.01 7.07 -0.29
C LEU A 6 -4.36 6.92 1.18
N TYR A 7 -3.99 7.90 1.99
CA TYR A 7 -4.42 7.97 3.38
C TYR A 7 -5.86 8.45 3.46
N ASN A 8 -6.65 7.87 4.36
CA ASN A 8 -8.06 8.22 4.54
C ASN A 8 -8.28 9.71 4.88
N TYR A 9 -7.36 10.30 5.65
CA TYR A 9 -7.45 11.69 6.10
C TYR A 9 -7.03 12.71 5.03
N GLU A 10 -5.95 12.42 4.29
CA GLU A 10 -5.42 13.35 3.28
C GLU A 10 -6.15 13.25 1.94
N LYS A 11 -6.69 12.07 1.58
CA LYS A 11 -7.30 11.81 0.26
C LYS A 11 -6.39 12.19 -0.93
N ILE A 12 -5.07 12.21 -0.72
CA ILE A 12 -4.06 12.48 -1.76
C ILE A 12 -3.21 11.22 -1.96
N TRP A 13 -2.96 10.86 -3.22
CA TRP A 13 -2.04 9.77 -3.57
C TRP A 13 -0.60 10.23 -3.39
N ARG A 14 0.14 9.54 -2.52
CA ARG A 14 1.55 9.81 -2.23
C ARG A 14 2.42 8.67 -2.72
N ASP A 15 3.49 9.00 -3.43
CA ASP A 15 4.50 8.01 -3.82
C ASP A 15 5.12 7.40 -2.56
N THR A 16 5.03 6.09 -2.46
CA THR A 16 5.41 5.31 -1.29
C THR A 16 6.53 4.37 -1.67
N SER A 17 7.66 4.51 -0.99
CA SER A 17 8.79 3.60 -1.14
C SER A 17 8.51 2.29 -0.42
N GLU A 18 9.26 1.25 -0.75
CA GLU A 18 9.07 -0.08 -0.18
C GLU A 18 9.23 -0.12 1.36
N VAL A 19 10.20 0.65 1.88
CA VAL A 19 10.44 0.81 3.33
C VAL A 19 9.28 1.52 4.02
N GLU A 20 8.78 2.60 3.42
CA GLU A 20 7.63 3.35 3.94
C GLU A 20 6.37 2.48 3.91
N LEU A 21 6.18 1.71 2.85
CA LEU A 21 5.05 0.79 2.73
C LEU A 21 5.04 -0.23 3.87
N LEU A 22 6.18 -0.85 4.18
CA LEU A 22 6.29 -1.78 5.30
C LEU A 22 5.94 -1.10 6.63
N LYS A 23 6.37 0.15 6.82
CA LYS A 23 6.07 0.91 8.02
C LYS A 23 4.58 1.26 8.15
N ILE A 24 3.94 1.64 7.05
CA ILE A 24 2.49 1.92 6.99
C ILE A 24 1.71 0.64 7.31
N ILE A 25 2.11 -0.50 6.74
CA ILE A 25 1.45 -1.78 7.00
C ILE A 25 1.63 -2.17 8.48
N GLU A 26 2.83 -2.01 9.03
CA GLU A 26 3.10 -2.31 10.44
C GLU A 26 2.26 -1.43 11.39
N ASP A 27 2.05 -0.16 11.04
CA ASP A 27 1.22 0.79 11.80
C ASP A 27 -0.27 0.44 11.72
N GLU A 28 -0.76 0.06 10.53
CA GLU A 28 -2.19 -0.22 10.29
C GLU A 28 -2.64 -1.61 10.73
N ILE A 29 -1.80 -2.63 10.55
CA ILE A 29 -2.15 -4.05 10.75
C ILE A 29 -1.42 -4.66 11.95
N GLY A 30 -0.31 -4.07 12.38
CA GLY A 30 0.56 -4.64 13.41
C GLY A 30 1.67 -5.52 12.82
N LYS A 31 2.69 -5.75 13.66
CA LYS A 31 3.99 -6.33 13.26
C LYS A 31 3.96 -7.81 12.85
N ASP A 32 2.97 -8.57 13.32
CA ASP A 32 2.92 -10.02 13.12
C ASP A 32 2.68 -10.41 11.66
N ASP A 33 1.92 -9.59 10.91
CA ASP A 33 1.48 -9.90 9.53
C ASP A 33 2.10 -8.99 8.45
N THR A 34 2.99 -8.06 8.81
CA THR A 34 3.52 -7.02 7.91
C THR A 34 4.05 -7.59 6.59
N LYS A 35 4.81 -8.70 6.64
CA LYS A 35 5.41 -9.31 5.45
C LYS A 35 4.38 -9.99 4.55
N GLY A 36 3.38 -10.65 5.12
CA GLY A 36 2.32 -11.32 4.37
C GLY A 36 1.46 -10.31 3.63
N VAL A 37 1.07 -9.24 4.32
CA VAL A 37 0.29 -8.13 3.74
C VAL A 37 1.09 -7.40 2.67
N PHE A 38 2.39 -7.19 2.89
CA PHE A 38 3.27 -6.59 1.89
C PHE A 38 3.35 -7.42 0.60
N LEU A 39 3.49 -8.74 0.71
CA LEU A 39 3.47 -9.65 -0.44
C LEU A 39 2.11 -9.60 -1.16
N TYR A 40 1.02 -9.63 -0.41
CA TYR A 40 -0.34 -9.50 -0.95
C TYR A 40 -0.53 -8.19 -1.74
N ILE A 41 -0.01 -7.07 -1.21
CA ILE A 41 -0.04 -5.78 -1.89
C ILE A 41 0.72 -5.84 -3.20
N LYS A 42 1.97 -6.35 -3.19
CA LYS A 42 2.78 -6.47 -4.40
C LYS A 42 2.11 -7.33 -5.48
N GLU A 43 1.54 -8.47 -5.08
CA GLU A 43 0.87 -9.37 -6.03
C GLU A 43 -0.39 -8.73 -6.63
N SER A 44 -1.18 -8.06 -5.79
CA SER A 44 -2.41 -7.40 -6.23
C SER A 44 -2.14 -6.22 -7.18
N LEU A 45 -1.12 -5.41 -6.86
CA LEU A 45 -0.70 -4.29 -7.71
C LEU A 45 -0.04 -4.75 -9.02
N SER A 46 0.55 -5.95 -9.05
CA SER A 46 1.05 -6.56 -10.29
C SER A 46 -0.07 -6.92 -11.27
N LYS A 47 -1.31 -7.08 -10.77
CA LYS A 47 -2.52 -7.31 -11.58
C LYS A 47 -3.25 -6.00 -11.93
N ASP A 48 -2.58 -4.85 -11.76
CA ASP A 48 -3.12 -3.49 -11.95
C ASP A 48 -4.41 -3.21 -11.15
N LYS A 49 -4.63 -3.93 -10.04
CA LYS A 49 -5.77 -3.72 -9.15
C LYS A 49 -5.41 -2.74 -8.05
N MET A 50 -6.27 -1.75 -7.80
CA MET A 50 -6.24 -0.99 -6.56
C MET A 50 -6.73 -1.86 -5.40
N ILE A 51 -6.06 -1.80 -4.27
CA ILE A 51 -6.46 -2.53 -3.05
C ILE A 51 -6.54 -1.60 -1.85
N SER A 52 -7.16 -2.08 -0.79
CA SER A 52 -7.25 -1.37 0.49
C SER A 52 -6.77 -2.28 1.61
N VAL A 53 -5.96 -1.73 2.51
CA VAL A 53 -5.42 -2.41 3.69
C VAL A 53 -5.59 -1.43 4.85
N GLY A 54 -6.35 -1.84 5.87
CA GLY A 54 -6.77 -0.94 6.94
C GLY A 54 -7.58 0.24 6.38
N SER A 55 -7.15 1.44 6.73
CA SER A 55 -7.70 2.72 6.26
C SER A 55 -6.99 3.26 5.01
N CYS A 56 -5.92 2.60 4.55
CA CYS A 56 -5.12 3.05 3.43
C CYS A 56 -5.49 2.33 2.13
N LYS A 57 -5.40 3.03 0.99
CA LYS A 57 -5.51 2.40 -0.35
C LYS A 57 -4.17 2.41 -1.06
N PHE A 58 -3.91 1.39 -1.86
CA PHE A 58 -2.66 1.22 -2.59
C PHE A 58 -2.95 1.04 -4.08
N ARG A 59 -2.18 1.72 -4.92
CA ARG A 59 -2.19 1.53 -6.37
C ARG A 59 -0.79 1.61 -6.95
N LYS A 60 -0.60 1.13 -8.17
CA LYS A 60 0.63 1.33 -8.94
C LYS A 60 0.58 2.69 -9.64
N LYS A 61 1.66 3.47 -9.56
CA LYS A 61 1.78 4.76 -10.25
C LYS A 61 1.66 4.55 -11.77
N GLY A 62 0.75 5.27 -12.41
CA GLY A 62 0.45 5.15 -13.85
C GLY A 62 -0.83 4.37 -14.19
N ASN A 63 -1.55 3.81 -13.21
CA ASN A 63 -2.98 3.48 -13.37
C ASN A 63 -3.81 4.69 -12.91
N GLU A 64 -4.09 5.59 -13.85
CA GLU A 64 -4.99 6.74 -13.68
C GLU A 64 -6.35 6.47 -14.31
#